data_AF-A0A8J2ZIF7-F1
#
_entry.id   AF-A0A8J2ZIF7-F1
#
_cell.length_a   1.000
_cell.length_b   1.000
_cell.length_c   1.000
_cell.angle_alpha   90.00
_cell.angle_beta   90.00
_cell.angle_gamma   90.00
#
_symmetry.space_group_name_H-M   'P 1'
#
loop_
_entity.id
_entity.type
_entity.pdbx_description
1 polymer ?
#
loop_
_entity_poly.entity_id
_entity_poly.type
_entity_poly.pdbx_seq_one_letter_code
_entity_poly.pdbx_strand_id
1 'polypeptide(L)'
;MVEMQGALVQKQSKVLAQQAQIDRPVKKGEVNTKALVAIAEKKAGFDSLRMRVREMKQEVVELSRQAETERTQVTKLRAQVQAEGAWVDAAKVGCQALALGLWLFERHQIRWESRLPNEPRQFVWAPDGRKPTPLPKVVEDNLAPAKSRLELIIELICQILEALFAPRELAVVQDVVVVQQARVELGLEAHMTIKDVLVRRAGEAMPAL
;
A
#
# COMPACT_ATOMS: atom_id res chain seq x y z
N MET A 1 -6.30 -87.19 87.59
CA MET A 1 -5.02 -86.78 86.97
C MET A 1 -4.82 -87.27 85.53
N VAL A 2 -5.50 -88.33 85.09
CA VAL A 2 -5.32 -88.91 83.73
C VAL A 2 -6.06 -88.13 82.63
N GLU A 3 -7.21 -87.49 82.92
CA GLU A 3 -8.00 -86.76 81.91
C GLU A 3 -7.36 -85.44 81.43
N MET A 4 -6.55 -84.77 82.26
CA MET A 4 -5.86 -83.54 81.85
C MET A 4 -4.73 -83.79 80.85
N GLN A 5 -4.10 -84.96 80.85
CA GLN A 5 -3.05 -85.31 79.88
C GLN A 5 -3.64 -85.60 78.50
N GLY A 6 -4.81 -86.23 78.42
CA GLY A 6 -5.50 -86.49 77.14
C GLY A 6 -5.91 -85.20 76.42
N ALA A 7 -6.43 -84.22 77.16
CA ALA A 7 -6.83 -82.92 76.60
C ALA A 7 -5.63 -82.09 76.09
N LEU A 8 -4.46 -82.21 76.74
CA LEU A 8 -3.24 -81.50 76.34
C LEU A 8 -2.66 -82.07 75.04
N VAL A 9 -2.63 -83.41 74.90
CA VAL A 9 -2.13 -84.09 73.69
C VAL A 9 -3.03 -83.81 72.48
N GLN A 10 -4.34 -83.74 72.70
CA GLN A 10 -5.30 -83.43 71.64
C GLN A 10 -5.20 -81.96 71.18
N LYS A 11 -4.93 -81.03 72.11
CA LYS A 11 -4.64 -79.63 71.78
C LYS A 11 -3.32 -79.48 71.03
N GLN A 12 -2.25 -80.16 71.46
CA GLN A 12 -0.96 -80.14 70.76
C GLN A 12 -1.07 -80.71 69.34
N SER A 13 -1.85 -81.78 69.14
CA SER A 13 -2.08 -82.37 67.82
C SER A 13 -2.86 -81.43 66.88
N LYS A 14 -3.83 -80.67 67.40
CA LYS A 14 -4.55 -79.65 66.62
C LYS A 14 -3.66 -78.47 66.26
N VAL A 15 -2.80 -78.04 67.17
CA VAL A 15 -1.83 -76.96 66.91
C VAL A 15 -0.82 -77.38 65.86
N LEU A 16 -0.30 -78.61 65.90
CA LEU A 16 0.62 -79.13 64.89
C LEU A 16 -0.06 -79.31 63.51
N ALA A 17 -1.32 -79.75 63.48
CA ALA A 17 -2.08 -79.86 62.24
C ALA A 17 -2.40 -78.49 61.61
N GLN A 18 -2.67 -77.48 62.43
CA GLN A 18 -2.86 -76.09 61.98
C GLN A 18 -1.53 -75.47 61.52
N GLN A 19 -0.41 -75.76 62.19
CA GLN A 19 0.92 -75.28 61.81
C GLN A 19 1.36 -75.87 60.46
N ALA A 20 1.11 -77.16 60.21
CA ALA A 20 1.39 -77.80 58.92
C ALA A 20 0.50 -77.28 57.76
N GLN A 21 -0.64 -76.65 58.07
CA GLN A 21 -1.50 -75.98 57.08
C GLN A 21 -0.99 -74.58 56.74
N ILE A 22 -0.33 -73.90 57.68
CA ILE A 22 0.29 -72.58 57.50
C ILE A 22 1.63 -72.71 56.74
N ASP A 23 2.39 -73.77 56.99
CA ASP A 23 3.67 -74.05 56.32
C ASP A 23 3.52 -74.73 54.94
N ARG A 24 2.31 -74.79 54.37
CA ARG A 24 2.16 -75.15 52.96
C ARG A 24 2.91 -74.13 52.12
N PRO A 25 3.85 -74.55 51.26
CA PRO A 25 4.60 -73.62 50.43
C PRO A 25 3.62 -72.95 49.45
N VAL A 26 3.25 -71.70 49.75
CA VAL A 26 2.63 -70.82 48.77
C VAL A 26 3.61 -70.76 47.60
N LYS A 27 3.20 -71.21 46.42
CA LYS A 27 3.95 -71.11 45.16
C LYS A 27 4.23 -69.62 44.87
N LYS A 28 5.28 -69.06 45.48
CA LYS A 28 5.70 -67.65 45.37
C LYS A 28 6.31 -67.29 44.00
N GLY A 29 6.37 -68.23 43.04
CA GLY A 29 7.01 -68.03 41.74
C GLY A 29 6.10 -67.56 40.59
N GLU A 30 4.84 -68.01 40.52
CA GLU A 30 3.99 -67.78 39.32
C GLU A 30 3.06 -66.56 39.41
N VAL A 31 2.68 -66.15 40.62
CA VAL A 31 1.78 -65.01 40.82
C VAL A 31 2.51 -63.66 40.66
N ASN A 32 3.82 -63.65 40.88
CA ASN A 32 4.63 -62.43 40.82
C ASN A 32 5.04 -62.07 39.37
N THR A 33 5.31 -63.06 38.51
CA THR A 33 5.75 -62.83 37.13
C THR A 33 4.64 -62.25 36.24
N LYS A 34 3.40 -62.75 36.33
CA LYS A 34 2.26 -62.19 35.56
C LYS A 34 1.92 -60.76 35.96
N ALA A 35 1.99 -60.44 37.25
CA ALA A 35 1.78 -59.08 37.76
C ALA A 35 2.90 -58.12 37.31
N LEU A 36 4.15 -58.57 37.35
CA LEU A 36 5.30 -57.79 36.87
C LEU A 36 5.23 -57.54 35.35
N VAL A 37 4.79 -58.52 34.56
CA VAL A 37 4.57 -58.37 33.12
C VAL A 37 3.47 -57.34 32.85
N ALA A 38 2.33 -57.42 33.53
CA ALA A 38 1.24 -56.45 33.36
C ALA A 38 1.66 -55.02 33.77
N ILE A 39 2.47 -54.87 34.82
CA ILE A 39 3.04 -53.58 35.23
C ILE A 39 4.01 -53.04 34.18
N ALA A 40 4.86 -53.91 33.61
CA ALA A 40 5.81 -53.53 32.56
C ALA A 40 5.07 -53.08 31.28
N GLU A 41 4.02 -53.78 30.87
CA GLU A 41 3.17 -53.40 29.73
C GLU A 41 2.46 -52.05 29.95
N LYS A 42 1.89 -51.84 31.14
CA LYS A 42 1.26 -50.56 31.49
C LYS A 42 2.28 -49.42 31.53
N LYS A 43 3.49 -49.68 32.03
CA LYS A 43 4.59 -48.71 32.04
C LYS A 43 5.03 -48.36 30.62
N ALA A 44 5.19 -49.36 29.74
CA ALA A 44 5.50 -49.13 28.32
C ALA A 44 4.41 -48.31 27.61
N GLY A 45 3.13 -48.60 27.87
CA GLY A 45 2.02 -47.81 27.36
C GLY A 45 2.02 -46.37 27.86
N PHE A 46 2.32 -46.15 29.14
CA PHE A 46 2.43 -44.81 29.73
C PHE A 46 3.62 -44.02 29.17
N ASP A 47 4.77 -44.68 29.00
CA ASP A 47 5.96 -44.06 28.42
C ASP A 47 5.73 -43.69 26.94
N SER A 48 5.03 -44.54 26.17
CA SER A 48 4.60 -44.22 24.80
C SER A 48 3.67 -43.01 24.75
N LEU A 49 2.63 -42.96 25.60
CA LEU A 49 1.75 -41.80 25.72
C LEU A 49 2.51 -40.53 26.12
N ARG A 50 3.46 -40.64 27.06
CA ARG A 50 4.29 -39.53 27.51
C ARG A 50 5.18 -39.00 26.39
N MET A 51 5.71 -39.85 25.52
CA MET A 51 6.48 -39.43 24.34
C MET A 51 5.59 -38.69 23.35
N ARG A 52 4.42 -39.25 23.02
CA ARG A 52 3.46 -38.64 22.10
C ARG A 52 2.95 -37.27 22.57
N VAL A 53 2.74 -37.10 23.88
CA VAL A 53 2.39 -35.80 24.47
C VAL A 53 3.55 -34.79 24.34
N ARG A 54 4.81 -35.23 24.42
CA ARG A 54 5.96 -34.34 24.19
C ARG A 54 6.08 -33.92 22.74
N GLU A 55 5.90 -34.86 21.80
CA GLU A 55 5.89 -34.59 20.36
C GLU A 55 4.80 -33.58 19.99
N MET A 56 3.55 -33.84 20.43
CA MET A 56 2.45 -32.88 20.22
C MET A 56 2.74 -31.51 20.83
N LYS A 57 3.38 -31.43 22.00
CA LYS A 57 3.77 -30.13 22.59
C LYS A 57 4.79 -29.40 21.72
N GLN A 58 5.75 -30.11 21.13
CA GLN A 58 6.72 -29.53 20.21
C GLN A 58 6.03 -29.06 18.93
N GLU A 59 5.15 -29.86 18.36
CA GLU A 59 4.35 -29.48 17.18
C GLU A 59 3.49 -28.24 17.45
N VAL A 60 2.83 -28.15 18.61
CA VAL A 60 2.05 -26.97 19.00
C VAL A 60 2.92 -25.73 19.13
N VAL A 61 4.13 -25.85 19.68
CA VAL A 61 5.07 -24.73 19.78
C VAL A 61 5.50 -24.26 18.39
N GLU A 62 5.82 -25.19 17.50
CA GLU A 62 6.24 -24.85 16.14
C GLU A 62 5.11 -24.21 15.33
N LEU A 63 3.91 -24.78 15.38
CA LEU A 63 2.71 -24.20 14.75
C LEU A 63 2.36 -22.82 15.33
N SER A 64 2.52 -22.63 16.63
CA SER A 64 2.28 -21.32 17.26
C SER A 64 3.27 -20.28 16.76
N ARG A 65 4.54 -20.67 16.61
CA ARG A 65 5.58 -19.81 16.05
C ARG A 65 5.28 -19.48 14.58
N GLN A 66 4.89 -20.47 13.78
CA GLN A 66 4.49 -20.25 12.38
C GLN A 66 3.30 -19.30 12.27
N ALA A 67 2.25 -19.53 13.06
CA ALA A 67 1.08 -18.66 13.10
C ALA A 67 1.42 -17.22 13.49
N GLU A 68 2.37 -17.01 14.41
CA GLU A 68 2.83 -15.67 14.76
C GLU A 68 3.61 -15.03 13.61
N THR A 69 4.48 -15.77 12.93
CA THR A 69 5.19 -15.24 11.75
C THR A 69 4.22 -14.86 10.63
N GLU A 70 3.23 -15.69 10.33
CA GLU A 70 2.20 -15.40 9.34
C GLU A 70 1.37 -14.17 9.72
N ARG A 71 0.99 -14.03 11.00
CA ARG A 71 0.30 -12.83 11.50
C ARG A 71 1.13 -11.57 11.25
N THR A 72 2.43 -11.59 11.53
CA THR A 72 3.30 -10.44 11.26
C THR A 72 3.45 -10.14 9.77
N GLN A 73 3.41 -11.14 8.90
CA GLN A 73 3.42 -10.92 7.45
C GLN A 73 2.09 -10.33 6.97
N VAL A 74 0.96 -10.84 7.46
CA VAL A 74 -0.37 -10.33 7.13
C VAL A 74 -0.53 -8.88 7.58
N THR A 75 -0.04 -8.50 8.76
CA THR A 75 -0.11 -7.10 9.22
C THR A 75 0.75 -6.18 8.35
N LYS A 76 1.96 -6.61 7.96
CA LYS A 76 2.81 -5.86 7.02
C LYS A 76 2.14 -5.68 5.65
N LEU A 77 1.60 -6.76 5.08
CA LEU A 77 0.92 -6.72 3.78
C LEU A 77 -0.32 -5.82 3.83
N ARG A 78 -1.11 -5.86 4.91
CA ARG A 78 -2.25 -4.96 5.09
C ARG A 78 -1.83 -3.49 5.11
N ALA A 79 -0.76 -3.17 5.83
CA ALA A 79 -0.23 -1.80 5.85
C ALA A 79 0.23 -1.36 4.46
N GLN A 80 0.89 -2.24 3.71
CA GLN A 80 1.31 -1.95 2.34
C GLN A 80 0.12 -1.72 1.41
N VAL A 81 -0.88 -2.59 1.42
CA VAL A 81 -2.10 -2.44 0.59
C VAL A 81 -2.84 -1.15 0.93
N GLN A 82 -2.90 -0.76 2.21
CA GLN A 82 -3.50 0.52 2.60
C GLN A 82 -2.71 1.72 2.06
N ALA A 83 -1.38 1.66 2.12
CA ALA A 83 -0.53 2.72 1.58
C ALA A 83 -0.64 2.83 0.05
N GLU A 84 -0.66 1.70 -0.65
CA GLU A 84 -0.87 1.64 -2.10
C GLU A 84 -2.27 2.13 -2.49
N GLY A 85 -3.31 1.74 -1.73
CA GLY A 85 -4.68 2.22 -1.92
C GLY A 85 -4.78 3.74 -1.78
N ALA A 86 -4.18 4.31 -0.74
CA ALA A 86 -4.15 5.76 -0.53
C ALA A 86 -3.40 6.48 -1.67
N TRP A 87 -2.32 5.88 -2.20
CA TRP A 87 -1.60 6.42 -3.34
C TRP A 87 -2.46 6.43 -4.62
N VAL A 88 -3.18 5.34 -4.89
CA VAL A 88 -4.08 5.25 -6.06
C VAL A 88 -5.21 6.28 -5.96
N ASP A 89 -5.80 6.45 -4.78
CA ASP A 89 -6.84 7.45 -4.57
C ASP A 89 -6.31 8.87 -4.77
N ALA A 90 -5.12 9.19 -4.23
CA ALA A 90 -4.46 10.47 -4.44
C ALA A 90 -4.13 10.71 -5.93
N ALA A 91 -3.64 9.68 -6.63
CA ALA A 91 -3.35 9.73 -8.06
C ALA A 91 -4.62 10.00 -8.88
N LYS A 92 -5.73 9.33 -8.56
CA LYS A 92 -7.03 9.54 -9.20
C LYS A 92 -7.53 10.97 -9.03
N VAL A 93 -7.48 11.50 -7.81
CA VAL A 93 -7.84 12.90 -7.52
C VAL A 93 -6.94 13.86 -8.30
N GLY A 94 -5.63 13.60 -8.36
CA GLY A 94 -4.69 14.37 -9.17
C GLY A 94 -5.01 14.35 -10.66
N CYS A 95 -5.36 13.18 -11.23
CA CYS A 95 -5.75 13.05 -12.62
C CYS A 95 -7.05 13.81 -12.93
N GLN A 96 -8.04 13.77 -12.04
CA GLN A 96 -9.28 14.52 -12.18
C GLN A 96 -9.05 16.03 -12.14
N ALA A 97 -8.20 16.50 -11.22
CA ALA A 97 -7.81 17.89 -11.13
C ALA A 97 -7.05 18.36 -12.38
N LEU A 98 -6.14 17.55 -12.92
CA LEU A 98 -5.45 17.82 -14.19
C LEU A 98 -6.44 17.94 -15.35
N ALA A 99 -7.35 16.98 -15.49
CA ALA A 99 -8.34 16.97 -16.56
C ALA A 99 -9.25 18.21 -16.49
N LEU A 100 -9.70 18.58 -15.29
CA LEU A 100 -10.48 19.79 -15.08
C LEU A 100 -9.69 21.04 -15.47
N GLY A 101 -8.42 21.14 -15.04
CA GLY A 101 -7.57 22.28 -15.35
C GLY A 101 -7.33 22.47 -16.84
N LEU A 102 -7.02 21.39 -17.55
CA LEU A 102 -6.87 21.40 -19.01
C LEU A 102 -8.16 21.80 -19.71
N TRP A 103 -9.29 21.25 -19.29
CA TRP A 103 -10.60 21.59 -19.86
C TRP A 103 -10.97 23.07 -19.66
N LEU A 104 -10.70 23.62 -18.47
CA LEU A 104 -10.92 25.04 -18.18
C LEU A 104 -10.02 25.94 -19.03
N PHE A 105 -8.77 25.53 -19.25
CA PHE A 105 -7.82 26.28 -20.05
C PHE A 105 -8.20 26.25 -21.55
N GLU A 106 -8.57 25.08 -22.07
CA GLU A 106 -9.04 24.89 -23.45
C GLU A 106 -10.29 25.74 -23.74
N ARG A 107 -11.22 25.85 -22.79
CA ARG A 107 -12.42 26.69 -22.92
C ARG A 107 -12.20 28.17 -22.58
N HIS A 108 -10.95 28.59 -22.44
CA HIS A 108 -10.57 29.96 -22.10
C HIS A 108 -11.25 30.50 -20.83
N GLN A 109 -11.61 29.62 -19.89
CA GLN A 109 -12.20 30.00 -18.61
C GLN A 109 -11.13 30.46 -17.62
N ILE A 110 -9.94 29.86 -17.73
CA ILE A 110 -8.74 30.26 -16.99
C ILE A 110 -7.63 30.67 -17.95
N ARG A 111 -6.71 31.49 -17.45
CA ARG A 111 -5.51 31.92 -18.19
C ARG A 111 -4.26 31.79 -17.34
N TRP A 112 -3.12 31.67 -18.02
CA TRP A 112 -1.79 31.62 -17.42
C TRP A 112 -1.08 32.96 -17.67
N GLU A 113 -1.15 33.87 -16.70
CA GLU A 113 -0.67 35.24 -16.87
C GLU A 113 0.08 35.73 -15.62
N SER A 114 1.07 36.59 -15.80
CA SER A 114 1.69 37.35 -14.70
C SER A 114 0.85 38.60 -14.44
N ARG A 115 0.46 38.84 -13.18
CA ARG A 115 -0.29 40.05 -12.81
C ARG A 115 0.58 41.30 -12.84
N LEU A 116 1.88 41.14 -12.62
CA LEU A 116 2.90 42.19 -12.71
C LEU A 116 4.13 41.67 -13.48
N PRO A 117 4.94 42.55 -14.12
CA PRO A 117 6.09 42.15 -14.95
C PRO A 117 7.14 41.28 -14.24
N ASN A 118 7.25 41.42 -12.91
CA ASN A 118 8.23 40.70 -12.09
C ASN A 118 7.60 39.58 -11.24
N GLU A 119 6.31 39.28 -11.44
CA GLU A 119 5.64 38.21 -10.70
C GLU A 119 5.62 36.91 -11.50
N PRO A 120 5.71 35.76 -10.82
CA PRO A 120 5.51 34.48 -11.47
C PRO A 120 4.12 34.43 -12.10
N ARG A 121 4.04 33.80 -13.27
CA ARG A 121 2.76 33.52 -13.92
C ARG A 121 1.92 32.66 -12.97
N GLN A 122 0.62 32.91 -12.98
CA GLN A 122 -0.33 32.16 -12.15
C GLN A 122 -1.63 31.96 -12.91
N PHE A 123 -2.40 30.95 -12.50
CA PHE A 123 -3.75 30.78 -13.02
C PHE A 123 -4.67 31.89 -12.53
N VAL A 124 -5.33 32.53 -13.48
CA VAL A 124 -6.33 33.57 -13.26
C VAL A 124 -7.65 33.16 -13.89
N TRP A 125 -8.74 33.59 -13.27
CA TRP A 125 -10.08 33.39 -13.78
C TRP A 125 -10.42 34.50 -14.77
N ALA A 126 -10.75 34.13 -16.00
CA ALA A 126 -11.05 35.09 -17.06
C ALA A 126 -12.04 34.51 -18.09
N PRO A 127 -13.24 34.08 -17.66
CA PRO A 127 -14.24 33.53 -18.58
C PRO A 127 -14.67 34.58 -19.60
N ASP A 128 -14.82 34.15 -20.84
CA ASP A 128 -15.33 34.98 -21.96
C ASP A 128 -14.55 36.28 -22.18
N GLY A 129 -13.24 36.27 -21.90
CA GLY A 129 -12.38 37.44 -22.10
C GLY A 129 -12.61 38.58 -21.10
N ARG A 130 -13.30 38.31 -19.99
CA ARG A 130 -13.45 39.27 -18.89
C ARG A 130 -12.11 39.58 -18.23
N LYS A 131 -12.07 40.70 -17.49
CA LYS A 131 -10.88 41.12 -16.75
C LYS A 131 -10.40 39.98 -15.83
N PRO A 132 -9.11 39.63 -15.86
CA PRO A 132 -8.57 38.58 -15.00
C PRO A 132 -8.82 38.86 -13.52
N THR A 133 -9.35 37.87 -12.81
CA THR A 133 -9.53 37.87 -11.36
C THR A 133 -8.82 36.66 -10.74
N PRO A 134 -8.60 36.63 -9.41
CA PRO A 134 -8.21 35.41 -8.72
C PRO A 134 -9.17 34.25 -9.03
N LEU A 135 -8.66 33.02 -8.99
CA LEU A 135 -9.48 31.83 -9.13
C LEU A 135 -10.59 31.81 -8.06
N PRO A 136 -11.84 31.47 -8.42
CA PRO A 136 -12.85 31.16 -7.43
C PRO A 136 -12.36 30.05 -6.52
N LYS A 137 -12.59 30.17 -5.21
CA LYS A 137 -12.10 29.22 -4.21
C LYS A 137 -12.44 27.76 -4.54
N VAL A 138 -13.66 27.51 -5.02
CA VAL A 138 -14.10 26.16 -5.44
C VAL A 138 -13.24 25.60 -6.56
N VAL A 139 -12.87 26.43 -7.54
CA VAL A 139 -12.00 26.02 -8.65
C VAL A 139 -10.57 25.82 -8.14
N GLU A 140 -10.08 26.72 -7.30
CA GLU A 140 -8.76 26.58 -6.69
C GLU A 140 -8.62 25.28 -5.88
N ASP A 141 -9.59 24.97 -5.02
CA ASP A 141 -9.60 23.75 -4.20
C ASP A 141 -9.65 22.49 -5.09
N ASN A 142 -10.43 22.52 -6.18
CA ASN A 142 -10.52 21.40 -7.12
C ASN A 142 -9.26 21.22 -7.96
N LEU A 143 -8.51 22.30 -8.24
CA LEU A 143 -7.25 22.25 -8.99
C LEU A 143 -6.05 21.98 -8.08
N ALA A 144 -6.14 22.29 -6.77
CA ALA A 144 -5.04 22.18 -5.82
C ALA A 144 -4.27 20.84 -5.89
N PRO A 145 -4.90 19.66 -6.03
CA PRO A 145 -4.20 18.38 -6.13
C PRO A 145 -3.24 18.26 -7.33
N ALA A 146 -3.43 19.09 -8.36
CA ALA A 146 -2.66 19.05 -9.60
C ALA A 146 -2.12 20.40 -10.06
N LYS A 147 -2.37 21.49 -9.32
CA LYS A 147 -2.09 22.87 -9.74
C LYS A 147 -0.65 23.02 -10.23
N SER A 148 0.35 22.66 -9.43
CA SER A 148 1.76 22.79 -9.81
C SER A 148 2.15 21.97 -11.05
N ARG A 149 1.54 20.79 -11.26
CA ARG A 149 1.78 19.99 -12.48
C ARG A 149 1.14 20.66 -13.69
N LEU A 150 -0.06 21.19 -13.55
CA LEU A 150 -0.75 21.93 -14.60
C LEU A 150 0.04 23.19 -14.99
N GLU A 151 0.54 23.95 -14.02
CA GLU A 151 1.39 25.13 -14.23
C GLU A 151 2.63 24.76 -15.06
N LEU A 152 3.32 23.68 -14.69
CA LEU A 152 4.49 23.20 -15.41
C LEU A 152 4.17 22.72 -16.83
N ILE A 153 3.06 22.01 -17.03
CA ILE A 153 2.62 21.57 -18.36
C ILE A 153 2.36 22.77 -19.27
N ILE A 154 1.63 23.77 -18.77
CA ILE A 154 1.28 24.95 -19.58
C ILE A 154 2.51 25.80 -19.85
N GLU A 155 3.39 25.98 -18.87
CA GLU A 155 4.65 26.70 -19.06
C GLU A 155 5.52 26.02 -20.13
N LEU A 156 5.65 24.70 -20.11
CA LEU A 156 6.35 23.94 -21.15
C LEU A 156 5.70 24.11 -22.52
N ILE A 157 4.37 24.05 -22.60
CA ILE A 157 3.64 24.28 -23.86
C ILE A 157 3.93 25.69 -24.38
N CYS A 158 3.83 26.71 -23.53
CA CYS A 158 4.15 28.09 -23.91
C CYS A 158 5.58 28.22 -24.42
N GLN A 159 6.57 27.65 -23.72
CA GLN A 159 7.97 27.68 -24.15
C GLN A 159 8.19 26.97 -25.50
N ILE A 160 7.53 25.82 -25.72
CA ILE A 160 7.59 25.11 -27.01
C ILE A 160 6.99 25.98 -28.12
N LEU A 161 5.82 26.58 -27.87
CA LEU A 161 5.16 27.45 -28.85
C LEU A 161 6.02 28.68 -29.16
N GLU A 162 6.53 29.37 -28.14
CA GLU A 162 7.44 30.51 -28.29
C GLU A 162 8.68 30.12 -29.12
N ALA A 163 9.30 28.97 -28.85
CA ALA A 163 10.45 28.49 -29.61
C ALA A 163 10.11 28.16 -31.08
N LEU A 164 8.91 27.63 -31.35
CA LEU A 164 8.45 27.28 -32.70
C LEU A 164 8.07 28.52 -33.53
N PHE A 165 7.48 29.54 -32.90
CA PHE A 165 6.96 30.71 -33.59
C PHE A 165 7.92 31.92 -33.62
N ALA A 166 8.85 32.04 -32.66
CA ALA A 166 9.81 33.16 -32.63
C ALA A 166 10.63 33.33 -33.92
N PRO A 167 11.13 32.27 -34.59
CA PRO A 167 11.85 32.44 -35.85
C PRO A 167 10.95 32.98 -36.97
N ARG A 168 9.67 32.61 -36.99
CA ARG A 168 8.70 33.08 -37.99
C ARG A 168 8.34 34.53 -37.75
N GLU A 169 8.12 34.92 -36.50
CA GLU A 169 7.89 36.33 -36.15
C GLU A 169 9.10 37.19 -36.52
N LEU A 170 10.32 36.74 -36.22
CA LEU A 170 11.55 37.44 -36.60
C LEU A 170 11.65 37.62 -38.12
N ALA A 171 11.36 36.58 -38.91
CA ALA A 171 11.38 36.66 -40.37
C ALA A 171 10.35 37.68 -40.89
N VAL A 172 9.13 37.70 -40.34
CA VAL A 172 8.11 38.69 -40.72
C VAL A 172 8.54 40.11 -40.35
N VAL A 173 9.13 40.30 -39.17
CA VAL A 173 9.67 41.59 -38.75
C VAL A 173 10.75 42.06 -39.72
N GLN A 174 11.68 41.18 -40.11
CA GLN A 174 12.72 41.47 -41.08
C GLN A 174 12.14 41.82 -42.46
N ASP A 175 11.19 41.03 -42.96
CA ASP A 175 10.50 41.30 -44.24
C ASP A 175 9.81 42.66 -44.22
N VAL A 176 9.12 43.01 -43.13
CA VAL A 176 8.48 44.32 -42.97
C VAL A 176 9.52 45.44 -42.97
N VAL A 177 10.66 45.26 -42.31
CA VAL A 177 11.76 46.24 -42.33
C VAL A 177 12.31 46.44 -43.74
N VAL A 178 12.55 45.35 -44.48
CA VAL A 178 13.01 45.41 -45.88
C VAL A 178 12.01 46.16 -46.76
N VAL A 179 10.71 45.86 -46.63
CA VAL A 179 9.64 46.53 -47.38
C VAL A 179 9.56 48.02 -47.02
N GLN A 180 9.71 48.39 -45.75
CA GLN A 180 9.74 49.80 -45.35
C GLN A 180 10.95 50.53 -45.91
N GLN A 181 12.12 49.89 -45.90
CA GLN A 181 13.35 50.49 -46.44
C GLN A 181 13.27 50.69 -47.96
N ALA A 182 12.76 49.70 -48.70
CA ALA A 182 12.49 49.83 -50.13
C ALA A 182 11.48 50.94 -50.46
N ARG A 183 10.46 51.17 -49.60
CA ARG A 183 9.51 52.28 -49.78
C ARG A 183 10.15 53.64 -49.59
N VAL A 184 11.03 53.78 -48.59
CA VAL A 184 11.79 55.02 -48.36
C VAL A 184 12.71 55.32 -49.56
N GLU A 185 13.40 54.31 -50.09
CA GLU A 185 14.24 54.44 -51.30
C GLU A 185 13.43 54.86 -52.53
N LEU A 186 12.16 54.45 -52.61
CA LEU A 186 11.22 54.82 -53.67
C LEU A 186 10.47 56.14 -53.40
N GLY A 187 10.78 56.85 -52.30
CA GLY A 187 10.13 58.12 -51.95
C GLY A 187 8.68 58.02 -51.49
N LEU A 188 8.24 56.84 -51.02
CA LEU A 188 6.88 56.56 -50.57
C LEU A 188 6.78 56.66 -49.04
N GLU A 189 5.67 57.19 -48.50
CA GLU A 189 5.46 57.27 -47.05
C GLU A 189 5.24 55.91 -46.37
N ALA A 190 5.77 55.77 -45.15
CA ALA A 190 5.68 54.57 -44.33
C ALA A 190 4.27 54.41 -43.71
N HIS A 191 3.47 53.51 -44.26
CA HIS A 191 2.03 53.45 -43.95
C HIS A 191 1.58 52.31 -43.01
N MET A 192 2.50 51.47 -42.51
CA MET A 192 2.19 50.38 -41.56
C MET A 192 3.32 50.14 -40.56
N THR A 193 2.99 50.05 -39.28
CA THR A 193 3.94 49.60 -38.26
C THR A 193 4.05 48.09 -38.25
N ILE A 194 5.17 47.56 -37.74
CA ILE A 194 5.38 46.11 -37.53
C ILE A 194 4.21 45.51 -36.72
N LYS A 195 3.68 46.28 -35.77
CA LYS A 195 2.54 45.89 -34.94
C LYS A 195 1.25 45.71 -35.76
N ASP A 196 1.01 46.57 -36.75
CA ASP A 196 -0.16 46.48 -37.62
C ASP A 196 -0.11 45.22 -38.53
N VAL A 197 1.08 44.84 -38.98
CA VAL A 197 1.28 43.65 -39.83
C VAL A 197 1.09 42.36 -39.03
N LEU A 198 1.65 42.29 -37.82
CA LEU A 198 1.48 41.14 -36.94
C LEU A 198 0.01 40.96 -36.52
N VAL A 199 -0.70 42.06 -36.22
CA VAL A 199 -2.13 42.03 -35.90
C VAL A 199 -2.97 41.58 -37.09
N ARG A 200 -2.69 42.08 -38.31
CA ARG A 200 -3.45 41.69 -39.51
C ARG A 200 -3.26 40.21 -39.86
N ARG A 201 -2.03 39.68 -39.79
CA ARG A 201 -1.77 38.24 -40.02
C ARG A 201 -2.38 37.33 -38.95
N ALA A 202 -2.39 37.76 -37.69
CA ALA A 202 -3.07 37.02 -36.62
C ALA A 202 -4.59 36.93 -36.88
N GLY A 203 -5.19 37.98 -37.47
CA GLY A 203 -6.60 37.99 -37.88
C GLY A 203 -6.90 37.15 -39.13
N GLU A 204 -5.95 37.01 -40.06
CA GLU A 204 -6.11 36.21 -41.29
C GLU A 204 -5.91 34.69 -41.06
N ALA A 205 -5.20 34.29 -40.00
CA ALA A 205 -4.96 32.87 -39.65
C ALA A 205 -6.13 32.21 -38.90
N MET A 206 -7.13 32.98 -38.46
CA MET A 206 -8.39 32.47 -37.90
C MET A 206 -9.47 32.56 -38.99
N PRO A 207 -9.75 31.49 -39.76
CA PRO A 207 -10.96 31.47 -40.56
C PRO A 207 -12.15 31.64 -39.60
N ALA A 208 -13.06 32.55 -39.94
CA ALA A 208 -14.30 32.73 -39.21
C ALA A 208 -15.02 31.38 -39.07
N LEU A 209 -15.21 30.94 -37.82
CA LEU A 209 -16.21 29.95 -37.44
C LEU A 209 -17.58 30.63 -37.37
#